data_AF-A0A1S2XMM3-F1
#
_entry.id   AF-A0A1S2XMM3-F1
#
_cell.length_a   1.000
_cell.length_b   1.000
_cell.length_c   1.000
_cell.angle_alpha   90.00
_cell.angle_beta   90.00
_cell.angle_gamma   90.00
#
_symmetry.space_group_name_H-M   'P 1'
#
loop_
_entity.id
_entity.type
_entity.pdbx_description
1 polymer ?
#
loop_
_entity_poly.entity_id
_entity_poly.type
_entity_poly.pdbx_seq_one_letter_code
_entity_poly.pdbx_strand_id
1 'polypeptide(L)'
;MIKIKVSHGSYHHEINVPSQSTFDPASKERKIEHTLIATKEVLYVRTEVDKLYQKVIGLERIISGGAKVEDKEFVVLTELLMVQLLKLDSIVAEGEAKMQRGIEVRRVQSYVDIIDNMKARNSAANNAVSLINKWEAFESEHGRLKSPITIQSSTVITQEWEQFE
;
A
#
# COMPACT_ATOMS: atom_id res chain seq x y z
N MET A 1 -38.77 24.54 28.42
CA MET A 1 -38.27 25.16 29.66
C MET A 1 -38.45 24.15 30.79
N ILE A 2 -37.45 24.02 31.65
CA ILE A 2 -37.53 23.17 32.85
C ILE A 2 -37.92 24.06 34.02
N LYS A 3 -38.98 23.68 34.74
CA LYS A 3 -39.45 24.41 35.91
C LYS A 3 -38.95 23.71 37.16
N ILE A 4 -38.16 24.41 37.97
CA ILE A 4 -37.64 23.89 39.22
C ILE A 4 -38.31 24.65 40.35
N LYS A 5 -39.06 23.94 41.19
CA LYS A 5 -39.72 24.51 42.37
C LYS A 5 -38.95 24.08 43.62
N VAL A 6 -38.49 25.06 44.39
CA VAL A 6 -37.79 24.84 45.66
C VAL A 6 -38.62 25.46 46.79
N SER A 7 -38.76 24.75 47.90
CA SER A 7 -39.48 25.22 49.08
C SER A 7 -38.60 25.17 50.31
N HIS A 8 -38.64 26.23 51.11
CA HIS A 8 -38.00 26.26 52.43
C HIS A 8 -38.93 26.97 53.42
N GLY A 9 -39.39 26.26 54.46
CA GLY A 9 -40.43 26.74 55.36
C GLY A 9 -41.74 27.06 54.62
N SER A 10 -42.31 28.25 54.86
CA SER A 10 -43.52 28.75 54.17
C SER A 10 -43.24 29.40 52.81
N TYR A 11 -41.98 29.48 52.37
CA TYR A 11 -41.59 30.18 51.16
C TYR A 11 -41.40 29.21 49.99
N HIS A 12 -41.97 29.57 48.84
CA HIS A 12 -41.81 28.86 47.58
C HIS A 12 -41.11 29.74 46.56
N HIS A 13 -40.05 29.22 45.96
CA HIS A 13 -39.36 29.85 44.85
C HIS A 13 -39.49 28.95 43.61
N GLU A 14 -39.96 29.52 42.51
CA GLU A 14 -40.02 28.86 41.20
C GLU A 14 -38.95 29.48 40.31
N ILE A 15 -37.99 28.67 39.89
CA ILE A 15 -36.94 29.08 38.96
C ILE A 15 -37.24 28.43 37.62
N ASN A 16 -37.41 29.28 36.60
CA ASN A 16 -37.56 28.84 35.22
C ASN A 16 -36.18 28.74 34.58
N VAL A 17 -35.73 27.51 34.30
CA VAL A 17 -34.48 27.27 33.59
C VAL A 17 -34.79 27.02 32.10
N PRO A 18 -34.16 27.75 31.17
CA PRO A 18 -34.29 27.46 29.75
C PRO A 18 -33.83 26.02 29.46
N SER A 19 -34.65 25.23 28.77
CA SER A 19 -34.29 23.84 28.39
C SER A 19 -33.41 23.79 27.12
N GLN A 20 -33.02 24.95 26.61
CA GLN A 20 -32.17 25.07 25.43
C GLN A 20 -30.74 24.83 25.93
N SER A 21 -30.22 23.62 25.68
CA SER A 21 -28.77 23.41 25.66
C SER A 21 -28.21 24.48 24.73
N THR A 22 -27.37 25.39 25.26
CA THR A 22 -26.66 26.39 24.46
C THR A 22 -25.59 25.64 23.67
N PHE A 23 -26.05 24.88 22.68
CA PHE A 23 -25.20 24.28 21.70
C PHE A 23 -24.79 25.42 20.78
N ASP A 24 -23.53 25.86 20.89
CA ASP A 24 -22.97 26.91 20.05
C ASP A 24 -23.02 26.46 18.56
N PRO A 25 -23.90 27.03 17.73
CA PRO A 25 -24.02 26.63 16.32
C PRO A 25 -22.73 26.89 15.55
N ALA A 26 -21.94 27.90 15.95
CA ALA A 26 -20.65 28.20 15.33
C ALA A 26 -19.61 27.09 15.57
N SER A 27 -19.72 26.34 16.68
CA SER A 27 -18.87 25.18 16.97
C SER A 27 -19.17 24.00 16.03
N LYS A 28 -20.45 23.79 15.68
CA LYS A 28 -20.86 22.80 14.67
C LYS A 28 -20.33 23.17 13.28
N GLU A 29 -20.49 24.43 12.90
CA GLU A 29 -20.13 24.92 11.58
C GLU A 29 -18.62 24.84 11.32
N ARG A 30 -17.79 25.24 12.29
CA ARG A 30 -16.33 25.05 12.25
C ARG A 30 -15.94 23.57 12.11
N LYS A 31 -16.61 22.67 12.84
CA LYS A 31 -16.32 21.23 12.76
C LYS A 31 -16.67 20.62 11.40
N ILE A 32 -17.77 21.06 10.79
CA ILE A 32 -18.17 20.63 9.44
C ILE A 32 -17.15 21.13 8.42
N GLU A 33 -16.75 22.40 8.48
CA GLU A 33 -15.76 22.99 7.57
C GLU A 33 -14.42 22.25 7.60
N HIS A 34 -13.87 22.01 8.78
CA HIS A 34 -12.62 21.24 8.94
C HIS A 34 -12.73 19.81 8.35
N THR A 35 -13.87 19.16 8.53
CA THR A 35 -14.09 17.80 7.99
C THR A 35 -14.16 17.80 6.47
N LEU A 36 -14.79 18.82 5.87
CA LEU A 36 -14.87 18.98 4.42
C LEU A 36 -13.49 19.27 3.81
N ILE A 37 -12.68 20.10 4.46
CA ILE A 37 -11.30 20.40 4.03
C ILE A 37 -10.47 19.10 4.01
N ALA A 38 -10.46 18.35 5.13
CA ALA A 38 -9.71 17.10 5.21
C ALA A 38 -10.18 16.08 4.15
N THR A 39 -11.49 15.98 3.90
CA THR A 39 -12.04 15.10 2.86
C THR A 39 -11.55 15.49 1.47
N LYS A 40 -11.53 16.79 1.16
CA LYS A 40 -11.03 17.31 -0.13
C LYS A 40 -9.54 17.06 -0.31
N GLU A 41 -8.74 17.22 0.74
CA GLU A 41 -7.29 16.95 0.69
C GLU A 41 -7.00 15.46 0.48
N VAL A 42 -7.72 14.57 1.17
CA VAL A 42 -7.62 13.12 0.96
C VAL A 42 -7.98 12.77 -0.49
N LEU A 43 -9.04 13.37 -1.04
CA LEU A 43 -9.43 13.15 -2.44
C LEU A 43 -8.35 13.61 -3.42
N TYR A 44 -7.72 14.76 -3.18
CA TYR A 44 -6.62 15.23 -4.00
C TYR A 44 -5.45 14.23 -3.99
N VAL A 45 -5.05 13.75 -2.81
CA VAL A 45 -4.00 12.73 -2.71
C VAL A 45 -4.41 11.44 -3.41
N ARG A 46 -5.66 10.98 -3.27
CA ARG A 46 -6.18 9.81 -4.00
C ARG A 46 -5.95 9.94 -5.51
N THR A 47 -6.26 11.10 -6.10
CA THR A 47 -6.07 11.29 -7.55
C THR A 47 -4.60 11.22 -7.98
N GLU A 48 -3.67 11.68 -7.15
CA GLU A 48 -2.23 11.55 -7.41
C GLU A 48 -1.78 10.09 -7.25
N VAL A 49 -2.26 9.40 -6.21
CA VAL A 49 -2.02 7.97 -5.99
C VAL A 49 -2.52 7.13 -7.17
N ASP A 50 -3.69 7.45 -7.73
CA ASP A 50 -4.25 6.77 -8.90
C ASP A 50 -3.35 6.95 -10.13
N LYS A 51 -2.78 8.15 -10.36
CA LYS A 51 -1.82 8.39 -11.45
C LYS A 51 -0.52 7.62 -11.25
N LEU A 52 0.00 7.58 -10.03
CA LEU A 52 1.20 6.80 -9.70
C LEU A 52 0.95 5.31 -9.91
N TYR A 53 -0.24 4.81 -9.54
CA TYR A 53 -0.62 3.43 -9.80
C TYR A 53 -0.62 3.06 -11.29
N GLN A 54 -1.09 3.97 -12.16
CA GLN A 54 -0.99 3.74 -13.62
C GLN A 54 0.47 3.57 -14.08
N LYS A 55 1.41 4.32 -13.49
CA LYS A 55 2.84 4.15 -13.77
C LYS A 55 3.37 2.81 -13.24
N VAL A 56 2.94 2.37 -12.05
CA VAL A 56 3.28 1.04 -11.50
C VAL A 56 2.85 -0.07 -12.45
N ILE A 57 1.60 -0.06 -12.92
CA ILE A 57 1.10 -1.04 -13.90
C ILE A 57 1.90 -0.98 -15.22
N GLY A 58 2.23 0.23 -15.67
CA GLY A 58 3.04 0.42 -16.87
C GLY A 58 4.39 -0.28 -16.77
N LEU A 59 5.11 -0.07 -15.66
CA LEU A 59 6.37 -0.76 -15.39
C LEU A 59 6.18 -2.28 -15.25
N GLU A 60 5.12 -2.71 -14.56
CA GLU A 60 4.84 -4.14 -14.40
C GLU A 60 4.66 -4.85 -15.74
N ARG A 61 3.96 -4.21 -16.68
CA ARG A 61 3.78 -4.73 -18.03
C ARG A 61 5.10 -4.86 -18.78
N ILE A 62 5.98 -3.86 -18.68
CA ILE A 62 7.30 -3.87 -19.33
C ILE A 62 8.13 -5.07 -18.80
N ILE A 63 8.18 -5.24 -17.48
CA ILE A 63 8.94 -6.32 -16.83
C ILE A 63 8.33 -7.68 -17.15
N SER A 64 7.01 -7.80 -17.13
CA SER A 64 6.30 -9.04 -17.50
C SER A 64 6.49 -9.41 -18.97
N GLY A 65 6.73 -8.41 -19.83
CA GLY A 65 7.15 -8.60 -21.22
C GLY A 65 8.63 -8.97 -21.39
N GLY A 66 9.39 -9.11 -20.29
CA GLY A 66 10.81 -9.47 -20.30
C GLY A 66 11.77 -8.31 -20.60
N ALA A 67 11.26 -7.09 -20.77
CA ALA A 67 12.09 -5.92 -21.00
C ALA A 67 12.68 -5.40 -19.69
N LYS A 68 13.93 -4.95 -19.75
CA LYS A 68 14.66 -4.44 -18.60
C LYS A 68 14.28 -2.99 -18.29
N VAL A 69 13.98 -2.73 -17.03
CA VAL A 69 13.73 -1.37 -16.51
C VAL A 69 14.96 -0.90 -15.72
N GLU A 70 15.31 0.38 -15.83
CA GLU A 70 16.42 0.97 -15.07
C GLU A 70 16.05 1.12 -13.59
N ASP A 71 17.02 0.86 -12.70
CA ASP A 71 16.81 0.92 -11.25
C ASP A 71 16.29 2.29 -10.75
N LYS A 72 16.71 3.37 -11.42
CA LYS A 72 16.28 4.74 -11.11
C LYS A 72 14.77 4.93 -11.24
N GLU A 73 14.10 4.23 -12.16
CA GLU A 73 12.66 4.38 -12.40
C GLU A 73 11.86 3.85 -11.21
N PHE A 74 12.31 2.75 -10.59
CA PHE A 74 11.71 2.25 -9.35
C PHE A 74 11.96 3.20 -8.18
N VAL A 75 13.18 3.73 -8.06
CA VAL A 75 13.52 4.69 -6.99
C VAL A 75 12.63 5.93 -7.07
N VAL A 76 12.53 6.54 -8.25
CA VAL A 76 11.67 7.72 -8.47
C VAL A 76 10.21 7.42 -8.16
N LEU A 77 9.70 6.26 -8.56
CA LEU A 77 8.30 5.92 -8.31
C LEU A 77 8.02 5.68 -6.82
N THR A 78 8.93 5.02 -6.10
CA THR A 78 8.86 4.86 -4.64
C THR A 78 8.93 6.22 -3.95
N GLU A 79 9.83 7.12 -4.34
CA GLU A 79 9.91 8.47 -3.77
C GLU A 79 8.61 9.26 -3.95
N LEU A 80 8.02 9.22 -5.15
CA LEU A 80 6.74 9.89 -5.42
C LEU A 80 5.58 9.32 -4.57
N LEU A 81 5.58 8.01 -4.30
CA LEU A 81 4.63 7.36 -3.40
C LEU A 81 4.88 7.76 -1.93
N MET A 82 6.14 7.82 -1.49
CA MET A 82 6.50 8.30 -0.15
C MET A 82 6.05 9.75 0.08
N VAL A 83 6.15 10.61 -0.95
CA VAL A 83 5.61 11.98 -0.89
C VAL A 83 4.09 11.97 -0.64
N GLN A 84 3.34 11.03 -1.22
CA GLN A 84 1.90 10.92 -0.94
C GLN A 84 1.63 10.46 0.50
N LEU A 85 2.44 9.55 1.05
CA LEU A 85 2.33 9.16 2.47
C LEU A 85 2.55 10.36 3.40
N LEU A 86 3.62 11.13 3.17
CA LEU A 86 3.89 12.34 3.96
C LEU A 86 2.74 13.36 3.89
N LYS A 87 2.13 13.52 2.70
CA LYS A 87 0.93 14.36 2.54
C LYS A 87 -0.23 13.80 3.35
N LEU A 88 -0.51 12.49 3.27
CA LEU A 88 -1.58 11.87 4.07
C LEU A 88 -1.34 12.07 5.57
N ASP A 89 -0.10 11.90 6.05
CA ASP A 89 0.26 12.06 7.46
C ASP A 89 0.05 13.50 7.96
N SER A 90 0.21 14.49 7.08
CA SER A 90 -0.05 15.90 7.40
C SER A 90 -1.54 16.26 7.52
N ILE A 91 -2.45 15.45 6.98
CA ILE A 91 -3.89 15.73 7.00
C ILE A 91 -4.46 15.39 8.38
N VAL A 92 -4.84 16.41 9.15
CA VAL A 92 -5.57 16.22 10.41
C VAL A 92 -7.05 15.94 10.09
N ALA A 93 -7.47 14.70 10.31
CA ALA A 93 -8.83 14.25 10.00
C ALA A 93 -9.47 13.49 11.18
N GLU A 94 -10.78 13.65 11.34
CA GLU A 94 -11.63 12.89 12.27
C GLU A 94 -12.71 12.11 11.50
N GLY A 95 -13.33 11.13 12.16
CA GLY A 95 -14.47 10.38 11.63
C GLY A 95 -14.19 9.70 10.28
N GLU A 96 -15.09 9.89 9.32
CA GLU A 96 -15.03 9.29 7.98
C GLU A 96 -13.76 9.71 7.21
N ALA A 97 -13.38 10.99 7.28
CA ALA A 97 -12.19 11.48 6.58
C ALA A 97 -10.91 10.77 7.08
N LYS A 98 -10.84 10.45 8.37
CA LYS A 98 -9.73 9.67 8.95
C LYS A 98 -9.70 8.24 8.42
N MET A 99 -10.88 7.63 8.24
CA MET A 99 -11.00 6.29 7.66
C MET A 99 -10.54 6.28 6.19
N GLN A 100 -11.01 7.24 5.39
CA GLN A 100 -10.59 7.39 3.98
C GLN A 100 -9.08 7.59 3.85
N ARG A 101 -8.50 8.48 4.67
CA ARG A 101 -7.03 8.67 4.75
C ARG A 101 -6.31 7.35 5.02
N GLY A 102 -6.80 6.54 5.96
CA GLY A 102 -6.23 5.23 6.29
C GLY A 102 -6.31 4.21 5.16
N ILE A 103 -7.37 4.25 4.34
CA ILE A 103 -7.49 3.41 3.14
C ILE A 103 -6.41 3.80 2.13
N GLU A 104 -6.22 5.10 1.87
CA GLU A 104 -5.22 5.57 0.91
C GLU A 104 -3.78 5.27 1.36
N VAL A 105 -3.49 5.33 2.68
CA VAL A 105 -2.17 4.90 3.21
C VAL A 105 -1.90 3.43 2.85
N ARG A 106 -2.88 2.54 3.05
CA ARG A 106 -2.74 1.11 2.72
C ARG A 106 -2.58 0.89 1.22
N ARG A 107 -3.29 1.66 0.38
CA ARG A 107 -3.13 1.58 -1.08
C ARG A 107 -1.72 1.95 -1.49
N VAL A 108 -1.18 3.05 -0.97
CA VAL A 108 0.19 3.48 -1.27
C VAL A 108 1.21 2.43 -0.83
N GLN A 109 1.09 1.89 0.37
CA GLN A 109 1.96 0.80 0.87
C GLN A 109 1.92 -0.43 -0.05
N SER A 110 0.71 -0.87 -0.43
CA SER A 110 0.56 -1.99 -1.37
C SER A 110 1.23 -1.72 -2.72
N TYR A 111 1.23 -0.49 -3.23
CA TYR A 111 1.91 -0.15 -4.48
C TYR A 111 3.42 -0.17 -4.34
N VAL A 112 3.96 0.20 -3.17
CA VAL A 112 5.39 0.08 -2.86
C VAL A 112 5.79 -1.40 -2.82
N ASP A 113 4.99 -2.27 -2.20
CA ASP A 113 5.26 -3.70 -2.17
C ASP A 113 5.30 -4.32 -3.59
N ILE A 114 4.41 -3.86 -4.48
CA ILE A 114 4.42 -4.27 -5.90
C ILE A 114 5.72 -3.80 -6.58
N ILE A 115 6.16 -2.56 -6.33
CA ILE A 115 7.44 -2.04 -6.85
C ILE A 115 8.63 -2.87 -6.38
N ASP A 116 8.70 -3.21 -5.10
CA ASP A 116 9.80 -4.00 -4.55
C ASP A 116 9.83 -5.42 -5.14
N ASN A 117 8.66 -6.03 -5.32
CA ASN A 117 8.55 -7.31 -6.02
C ASN A 117 9.01 -7.22 -7.48
N MET A 118 8.60 -6.17 -8.20
CA MET A 118 9.04 -5.90 -9.57
C MET A 118 10.56 -5.72 -9.64
N LYS A 119 11.16 -4.98 -8.70
CA LYS A 119 12.60 -4.75 -8.64
C LYS A 119 13.38 -6.05 -8.45
N ALA A 120 12.89 -6.94 -7.59
CA ALA A 120 13.47 -8.27 -7.39
C ALA A 120 13.43 -9.12 -8.68
N ARG A 121 12.29 -9.15 -9.37
CA ARG A 121 12.13 -9.86 -10.66
C ARG A 121 12.99 -9.28 -11.78
N ASN A 122 13.06 -7.95 -11.87
CA ASN A 122 13.88 -7.23 -12.84
C ASN A 122 15.38 -7.49 -12.64
N SER A 123 15.80 -7.69 -11.38
CA SER A 123 17.18 -8.08 -11.04
C SER A 123 17.46 -9.54 -11.40
N ALA A 124 16.53 -10.46 -11.10
CA ALA A 124 16.70 -11.89 -11.32
C ALA A 124 16.79 -12.28 -12.81
N ALA A 125 16.08 -11.57 -13.70
CA ALA A 125 16.19 -11.78 -15.14
C ALA A 125 17.63 -11.64 -15.66
N ASN A 126 18.47 -10.80 -15.03
CA ASN A 126 19.87 -10.65 -15.40
C ASN A 126 20.69 -11.94 -15.13
N ASN A 127 20.38 -12.65 -14.04
CA ASN A 127 21.11 -13.87 -13.69
C ASN A 127 20.72 -15.04 -14.58
N ALA A 128 19.43 -15.18 -14.93
CA ALA A 128 18.98 -16.25 -15.82
C ALA A 128 19.56 -16.10 -17.24
N VAL A 129 19.55 -14.89 -17.81
CA VAL A 129 20.15 -14.61 -19.12
C VAL A 129 21.66 -14.78 -19.09
N SER A 130 22.33 -14.35 -18.01
CA SER A 130 23.77 -14.59 -17.85
C SER A 130 24.12 -16.07 -17.70
N LEU A 131 23.28 -16.88 -17.05
CA LEU A 131 23.50 -18.32 -16.96
C LEU A 131 23.36 -18.97 -18.33
N ILE A 132 22.29 -18.68 -19.08
CA ILE A 132 22.08 -19.23 -20.44
C ILE A 132 23.28 -18.92 -21.34
N ASN A 133 23.72 -17.67 -21.39
CA ASN A 133 24.87 -17.28 -22.21
C ASN A 133 26.17 -17.96 -21.76
N LYS A 134 26.33 -18.26 -20.46
CA LYS A 134 27.51 -18.95 -19.93
C LYS A 134 27.53 -20.44 -20.32
N TRP A 135 26.37 -21.10 -20.36
CA TRP A 135 26.28 -22.49 -20.85
C TRP A 135 26.49 -22.55 -22.37
N GLU A 136 25.97 -21.59 -23.14
CA GLU A 136 26.21 -21.50 -24.59
C GLU A 136 27.68 -21.19 -24.94
N ALA A 137 28.37 -20.40 -24.12
CA ALA A 137 29.80 -20.11 -24.30
C ALA A 137 30.69 -21.36 -24.06
N PHE A 138 30.32 -22.22 -23.12
CA PHE A 138 31.03 -23.47 -22.86
C PHE A 138 30.84 -24.49 -24.00
N GLU A 139 29.63 -24.56 -24.57
CA GLU A 139 29.33 -25.39 -25.75
C GLU A 139 30.03 -24.91 -27.04
N SER A 140 30.47 -23.65 -27.10
CA SER A 140 31.18 -23.09 -28.26
C SER A 140 32.70 -23.29 -28.25
N GLU A 141 33.30 -23.73 -27.14
CA GLU A 141 34.77 -23.86 -27.02
C GLU A 141 35.30 -25.25 -27.39
N HIS A 142 34.44 -26.27 -27.41
CA HIS A 142 34.82 -27.65 -27.76
C HIS A 142 34.03 -28.13 -28.97
N GLY A 143 34.65 -27.96 -30.14
CA GLY A 143 34.07 -28.29 -31.42
C GLY A 143 33.48 -29.70 -31.52
N ARG A 144 32.36 -29.79 -32.25
CA ARG A 144 31.76 -30.97 -32.89
C ARG A 144 31.92 -32.28 -32.11
N LEU A 145 30.80 -32.82 -31.64
CA LEU A 145 30.42 -34.21 -31.93
C LEU A 145 28.89 -34.36 -31.77
N LYS A 146 28.31 -35.12 -32.70
CA LYS A 146 26.87 -35.24 -32.96
C LYS A 146 26.13 -35.94 -31.82
N SER A 147 24.89 -35.51 -31.56
CA SER A 147 23.90 -36.23 -30.72
C SER A 147 23.53 -37.60 -31.34
N PRO A 148 22.99 -38.55 -30.56
CA PRO A 148 21.54 -38.51 -30.27
C PRO A 148 21.11 -38.93 -28.85
N ILE A 149 19.93 -38.41 -28.51
CA ILE A 149 18.99 -38.75 -27.42
C ILE A 149 19.04 -40.21 -26.97
N THR A 150 18.96 -40.45 -25.66
CA THR A 150 18.25 -41.61 -25.09
C THR A 150 17.56 -41.20 -23.78
N ILE A 151 16.24 -41.16 -23.83
CA ILE A 151 15.35 -41.17 -22.66
C ILE A 151 15.38 -42.58 -22.10
N GLN A 152 15.75 -42.78 -20.83
CA GLN A 152 15.21 -43.88 -20.02
C GLN A 152 15.04 -43.43 -18.56
N SER A 153 13.80 -43.50 -18.11
CA SER A 153 13.34 -43.44 -16.73
C SER A 153 13.99 -44.50 -15.85
N SER A 154 14.31 -44.17 -14.60
CA SER A 154 14.12 -45.11 -13.48
C SER A 154 14.19 -44.37 -12.14
N THR A 155 13.05 -44.37 -11.46
CA THR A 155 12.93 -44.05 -10.03
C THR A 155 13.60 -45.17 -9.24
N VAL A 156 14.60 -44.86 -8.42
CA VAL A 156 15.06 -45.76 -7.35
C VAL A 156 15.03 -45.01 -6.04
N ILE A 157 13.96 -45.23 -5.31
CA ILE A 157 13.85 -44.98 -3.87
C ILE A 157 14.66 -46.08 -3.18
N THR A 158 15.66 -45.72 -2.40
CA THR A 158 16.22 -46.60 -1.35
C THR A 158 16.11 -45.86 -0.03
N GLN A 159 15.08 -46.23 0.70
CA GLN A 159 14.91 -45.95 2.12
C GLN A 159 15.72 -46.99 2.92
N GLU A 160 16.11 -46.62 4.13
CA GLU A 160 16.83 -47.39 5.16
C GLU A 160 18.35 -47.22 5.19
N TRP A 161 18.81 -46.41 6.17
CA TRP A 161 19.90 -46.77 7.10
C TRP A 161 19.68 -46.06 8.45
N GLU A 162 19.10 -46.84 9.36
CA GLU A 162 19.37 -47.00 10.81
C GLU A 162 19.75 -45.79 11.70
N GLN A 163 18.77 -45.48 12.54
CA GLN A 163 18.84 -45.23 14.00
C GLN A 163 20.15 -45.61 14.72
N PHE A 164 20.68 -44.69 15.53
CA PHE A 164 21.61 -44.97 16.62
C PHE A 164 21.28 -44.11 17.85
N GLU A 165 21.05 -44.82 18.97
CA GLU A 165 20.90 -44.46 20.40
C GLU A 165 20.43 -43.05 20.80
#